data_AF-E9EEY9-F1
#
_entry.id   AF-E9EEY9-F1
#
_cell.length_a   1.000
_cell.length_b   1.000
_cell.length_c   1.000
_cell.angle_alpha   90.00
_cell.angle_beta   90.00
_cell.angle_gamma   90.00
#
_symmetry.space_group_name_H-M   'P 1'
#
loop_
_entity.id
_entity.type
_entity.pdbx_description
1 polymer ?
#
loop_
_entity_poly.entity_id
_entity_poly.type
_entity_poly.pdbx_seq_one_letter_code
_entity_poly.pdbx_strand_id
1 'polypeptide(L)'
;MAAGFCPDKVLIYDHIVRREPVDGFTAYPPDVLDIHENLTSDLRSHMAAVADVVWGAPVRERMKKTQRLEELQLWGQYQGVSIFLEWETSNSRLRRFVVFVCHPEAMIYADPTTLGKKQDLHLQVAAKLAKMYIPDKFYEEIYQRGSHKFLLGAEHARRAALNGEAIIQLESIAYRSRSPTEIDRQRRNRIPYLERKKLRQYPGLCGYLDKTDEEEFVRLDEEIKALEHASQ
;
A
#
# COMPACT_ATOMS: atom_id res chain seq x y z
N MET A 1 -10.31 -13.83 -10.40
CA MET A 1 -10.89 -12.91 -9.38
C MET A 1 -9.84 -11.86 -9.04
N ALA A 2 -10.25 -10.61 -8.90
CA ALA A 2 -9.37 -9.53 -8.46
C ALA A 2 -9.54 -9.37 -6.94
N ALA A 3 -8.65 -9.97 -6.14
CA ALA A 3 -8.76 -9.94 -4.68
C ALA A 3 -10.15 -10.38 -4.14
N GLY A 4 -10.70 -11.46 -4.70
CA GLY A 4 -12.05 -11.95 -4.36
C GLY A 4 -13.20 -11.29 -5.12
N PHE A 5 -12.98 -10.15 -5.80
CA PHE A 5 -14.02 -9.48 -6.59
C PHE A 5 -14.14 -10.03 -8.01
N CYS A 6 -15.36 -9.91 -8.55
CA CYS A 6 -15.65 -10.23 -9.94
C CYS A 6 -15.11 -9.12 -10.87
N PRO A 7 -14.21 -9.43 -11.83
CA PRO A 7 -13.53 -8.40 -12.63
C PRO A 7 -14.44 -7.54 -13.50
N ASP A 8 -15.61 -8.03 -13.90
CA ASP A 8 -16.62 -7.30 -14.69
C ASP A 8 -17.43 -6.30 -13.86
N LYS A 9 -17.28 -6.32 -12.52
CA LYS A 9 -17.99 -5.45 -11.58
C LYS A 9 -17.09 -4.44 -10.89
N VAL A 10 -15.79 -4.45 -11.19
CA VAL A 10 -14.81 -3.57 -10.55
C VAL A 10 -13.95 -2.87 -11.59
N LEU A 11 -13.46 -1.68 -11.23
CA LEU A 11 -12.40 -0.99 -11.95
C LEU A 11 -11.15 -0.99 -11.06
N ILE A 12 -10.03 -1.43 -11.61
CA ILE A 12 -8.72 -1.37 -10.94
C ILE A 12 -7.90 -0.31 -11.65
N TYR A 13 -7.31 0.60 -10.88
CA TYR A 13 -6.45 1.65 -11.38
C TYR A 13 -5.36 1.94 -10.35
N ASP A 14 -4.22 2.40 -10.84
CA ASP A 14 -3.12 2.85 -9.99
C ASP A 14 -3.27 4.33 -9.65
N HIS A 15 -2.92 4.71 -8.43
CA HIS A 15 -2.86 6.13 -8.05
C HIS A 15 -1.69 6.85 -8.73
N ILE A 16 -0.58 6.13 -8.96
CA ILE A 16 0.53 6.59 -9.80
C ILE A 16 0.83 5.50 -10.81
N VAL A 17 0.64 5.82 -12.10
CA VAL A 17 0.86 4.90 -13.21
C VAL A 17 2.34 4.77 -13.50
N ARG A 18 2.96 3.72 -12.99
CA ARG A 18 4.40 3.52 -13.12
C ARG A 18 4.82 2.07 -13.06
N ARG A 19 6.04 1.80 -13.54
CA ARG A 19 6.67 0.48 -13.46
C ARG A 19 7.95 0.47 -12.64
N GLU A 20 8.49 1.64 -12.26
CA GLU A 20 9.73 1.70 -11.51
C GLU A 20 9.53 1.27 -10.04
N PRO A 21 10.52 0.58 -9.44
CA PRO A 21 10.45 0.12 -8.06
C PRO A 21 10.71 1.23 -7.02
N VAL A 22 10.85 2.48 -7.44
CA VAL A 22 11.04 3.61 -6.52
C VAL A 22 9.70 3.91 -5.83
N ASP A 23 9.53 4.91 -4.96
CA ASP A 23 8.20 5.43 -4.61
C ASP A 23 7.91 6.69 -5.44
N GLY A 24 6.78 6.72 -6.15
CA GLY A 24 6.43 7.80 -7.07
C GLY A 24 6.16 9.10 -6.33
N PHE A 25 5.55 9.02 -5.13
CA PHE A 25 5.23 10.20 -4.32
C PHE A 25 6.47 10.94 -3.83
N THR A 26 7.61 10.26 -3.74
CA THR A 26 8.87 10.85 -3.27
C THR A 26 9.86 11.12 -4.38
N ALA A 27 9.80 10.37 -5.48
CA ALA A 27 10.78 10.47 -6.55
C ALA A 27 10.35 11.33 -7.72
N TYR A 28 9.04 11.50 -7.95
CA TYR A 28 8.57 12.32 -9.06
C TYR A 28 8.66 13.81 -8.72
N PRO A 29 9.13 14.64 -9.67
CA PRO A 29 8.96 16.08 -9.60
C PRO A 29 7.47 16.45 -9.42
N PRO A 30 7.16 17.57 -8.74
CA PRO A 30 5.77 17.97 -8.45
C PRO A 30 4.88 18.05 -9.69
N ASP A 31 5.38 18.59 -10.79
CA ASP A 31 4.65 18.70 -12.06
C ASP A 31 4.28 17.34 -12.67
N VAL A 32 5.17 16.34 -12.55
CA VAL A 32 4.88 14.96 -12.97
C VAL A 32 3.87 14.31 -12.02
N LEU A 33 4.02 14.51 -10.72
CA LEU A 33 3.09 13.98 -9.72
C LEU A 33 1.68 14.55 -9.94
N ASP A 34 1.56 15.85 -10.20
CA ASP A 34 0.30 16.54 -10.47
C ASP A 34 -0.42 15.93 -11.69
N ILE A 35 0.30 15.52 -12.74
CA ILE A 35 -0.32 14.85 -13.90
C ILE A 35 -0.98 13.53 -13.49
N HIS A 36 -0.29 12.71 -12.68
CA HIS A 36 -0.84 11.44 -12.21
C HIS A 36 -2.04 11.63 -11.30
N GLU A 37 -1.97 12.62 -10.41
CA GLU A 37 -3.02 12.91 -9.45
C GLU A 37 -4.24 13.54 -10.11
N ASN A 38 -4.05 14.43 -11.08
CA ASN A 38 -5.14 14.99 -11.87
C ASN A 38 -5.85 13.90 -12.67
N LEU A 39 -5.10 13.01 -13.34
CA LEU A 39 -5.69 11.87 -14.04
C LEU A 39 -6.51 10.98 -13.11
N THR A 40 -5.95 10.65 -11.94
CA THR A 40 -6.62 9.81 -10.93
C THR A 40 -7.85 10.51 -10.36
N SER A 41 -7.75 11.79 -10.05
CA SER A 41 -8.85 12.62 -9.56
C SER A 41 -9.98 12.71 -10.59
N ASP A 42 -9.64 12.95 -11.86
CA ASP A 42 -10.60 13.02 -12.96
C ASP A 42 -11.30 11.66 -13.14
N LEU A 43 -10.55 10.56 -13.17
CA LEU A 43 -11.10 9.21 -13.25
C LEU A 43 -12.09 8.98 -12.10
N ARG A 44 -11.66 9.20 -10.86
CA ARG A 44 -12.50 9.05 -9.66
C ARG A 44 -13.73 9.95 -9.72
N SER A 45 -13.61 11.18 -10.19
CA SER A 45 -14.72 12.15 -10.20
C SER A 45 -15.87 11.72 -11.12
N HIS A 46 -15.58 10.93 -12.15
CA HIS A 46 -16.55 10.40 -13.11
C HIS A 46 -17.04 8.98 -12.76
N MET A 47 -16.46 8.33 -11.75
CA MET A 47 -16.87 7.00 -11.32
C MET A 47 -18.15 7.05 -10.46
N ALA A 48 -19.09 6.17 -10.81
CA ALA A 48 -20.29 5.89 -10.00
C ALA A 48 -20.05 4.86 -8.87
N ALA A 49 -18.78 4.56 -8.57
CA ALA A 49 -18.43 3.57 -7.56
C ALA A 49 -18.86 4.03 -6.16
N VAL A 50 -19.62 3.18 -5.46
CA VAL A 50 -20.09 3.43 -4.08
C VAL A 50 -18.97 3.26 -3.07
N ALA A 51 -18.06 2.31 -3.31
CA ALA A 51 -16.93 2.03 -2.46
C ALA A 51 -15.63 2.01 -3.28
N ASP A 52 -14.54 2.46 -2.67
CA ASP A 52 -13.21 2.49 -3.23
C ASP A 52 -12.24 1.80 -2.28
N VAL A 53 -11.62 0.71 -2.74
CA VAL A 53 -10.68 -0.09 -1.96
C VAL A 53 -9.27 0.38 -2.30
N VAL A 54 -8.59 0.95 -1.31
CA VAL A 54 -7.29 1.60 -1.50
C VAL A 54 -6.20 0.74 -0.92
N TRP A 55 -5.31 0.28 -1.80
CA TRP A 55 -4.29 -0.70 -1.48
C TRP A 55 -2.97 -0.03 -1.10
N GLY A 56 -2.51 -0.27 0.13
CA GLY A 56 -1.17 0.10 0.57
C GLY A 56 -1.06 1.45 1.28
N ALA A 57 -0.11 1.51 2.22
CA ALA A 57 0.12 2.67 3.08
C ALA A 57 0.49 3.96 2.32
N PRO A 58 1.37 3.96 1.29
CA PRO A 58 1.73 5.19 0.60
C PRO A 58 0.52 5.91 -0.03
N VAL A 59 -0.38 5.15 -0.67
CA VAL A 59 -1.59 5.71 -1.29
C VAL A 59 -2.56 6.19 -0.22
N ARG A 60 -2.73 5.43 0.88
CA ARG A 60 -3.53 5.85 2.03
C ARG A 60 -3.08 7.21 2.58
N GLU A 61 -1.80 7.35 2.88
CA GLU A 61 -1.27 8.59 3.45
C GLU A 61 -1.38 9.76 2.46
N ARG A 62 -1.23 9.50 1.16
CA ARG A 62 -1.47 10.53 0.15
C ARG A 62 -2.93 10.93 0.08
N MET A 63 -3.86 9.97 0.10
CA MET A 63 -5.29 10.24 0.05
C MET A 63 -5.79 10.99 1.28
N LYS A 64 -5.32 10.65 2.49
CA LYS A 64 -5.62 11.41 3.71
C LYS A 64 -5.19 12.88 3.63
N LYS A 65 -4.16 13.19 2.84
CA LYS A 65 -3.66 14.56 2.62
C LYS A 65 -4.38 15.31 1.49
N THR A 66 -4.86 14.60 0.49
CA THR A 66 -5.38 15.20 -0.76
C THR A 66 -6.90 15.19 -0.84
N GLN A 67 -7.56 14.30 -0.10
CA GLN A 67 -9.01 14.11 -0.11
C GLN A 67 -9.62 14.53 1.22
N ARG A 68 -10.87 14.99 1.19
CA ARG A 68 -11.65 15.29 2.41
C ARG A 68 -12.27 13.99 2.94
N LEU A 69 -11.62 13.35 3.90
CA LEU A 69 -12.02 12.06 4.46
C LEU A 69 -12.51 12.16 5.92
N GLU A 70 -13.77 11.77 6.13
CA GLU A 70 -14.44 11.42 7.39
C GLU A 70 -14.09 10.02 7.94
N GLU A 71 -13.26 9.82 8.98
CA GLU A 71 -13.11 8.46 9.55
C GLU A 71 -14.36 8.04 10.34
N LEU A 72 -14.85 6.82 10.08
CA LEU A 72 -15.92 6.16 10.81
C LEU A 72 -15.48 4.76 11.24
N GLN A 73 -15.32 4.56 12.54
CA GLN A 73 -15.03 3.25 13.11
C GLN A 73 -16.29 2.39 13.17
N LEU A 74 -16.16 1.13 12.76
CA LEU A 74 -17.24 0.16 12.81
C LEU A 74 -17.24 -0.62 14.12
N TRP A 75 -18.39 -1.18 14.48
CA TRP A 75 -18.62 -1.90 15.72
C TRP A 75 -19.21 -3.31 15.48
N GLY A 76 -19.35 -4.09 16.57
CA GLY A 76 -19.89 -5.44 16.52
C GLY A 76 -19.00 -6.39 15.71
N GLN A 77 -19.59 -7.14 14.77
CA GLN A 77 -18.84 -8.08 13.92
C GLN A 77 -17.75 -7.43 13.04
N TYR A 78 -17.76 -6.10 12.91
CA TYR A 78 -16.77 -5.32 12.14
C TYR A 78 -15.84 -4.50 13.03
N GLN A 79 -15.78 -4.80 14.33
CA GLN A 79 -14.85 -4.15 15.23
C GLN A 79 -13.41 -4.26 14.71
N GLY A 80 -12.67 -3.15 14.77
CA GLY A 80 -11.31 -3.04 14.22
C GLY A 80 -11.23 -2.70 12.74
N VAL A 81 -12.36 -2.38 12.09
CA VAL A 81 -12.41 -1.79 10.74
C VAL A 81 -12.81 -0.33 10.81
N SER A 82 -12.02 0.53 10.16
CA SER A 82 -12.38 1.91 9.87
C SER A 82 -12.73 2.07 8.40
N ILE A 83 -13.86 2.73 8.13
CA ILE A 83 -14.20 3.21 6.79
C ILE A 83 -14.06 4.73 6.74
N PHE A 84 -13.79 5.28 5.56
CA PHE A 84 -13.61 6.70 5.37
C PHE A 84 -14.69 7.25 4.44
N LEU A 85 -15.37 8.31 4.86
CA LEU A 85 -16.38 9.02 4.10
C LEU A 85 -15.67 10.06 3.22
N GLU A 86 -15.65 9.84 1.91
CA GLU A 86 -15.12 10.84 0.97
C GLU A 86 -16.18 11.89 0.68
N TRP A 87 -15.92 13.13 1.06
CA TRP A 87 -16.83 14.25 0.87
C TRP A 87 -16.45 15.08 -0.34
N GLU A 88 -17.46 15.51 -1.09
CA GLU A 88 -17.29 16.56 -2.08
C GLU A 88 -16.84 17.87 -1.41
N THR A 89 -15.80 18.49 -1.95
CA THR A 89 -15.28 19.78 -1.49
C THR A 89 -16.30 20.91 -1.67
N SER A 90 -17.10 20.87 -2.74
CA SER A 90 -17.97 21.99 -3.13
C SER A 90 -19.33 22.03 -2.43
N ASN A 91 -19.90 20.89 -2.02
CA ASN A 91 -21.28 20.84 -1.52
C ASN A 91 -21.53 19.88 -0.36
N SER A 92 -20.48 19.33 0.28
CA SER A 92 -20.59 18.38 1.39
C SER A 92 -21.50 17.18 1.11
N ARG A 93 -21.66 16.81 -0.17
CA ARG A 93 -22.30 15.55 -0.55
C ARG A 93 -21.31 14.41 -0.36
N LEU A 94 -21.76 13.33 0.25
CA LEU A 94 -20.98 12.10 0.33
C LEU A 94 -20.77 11.55 -1.09
N ARG A 95 -19.51 11.39 -1.50
CA ARG A 95 -19.13 10.85 -2.82
C ARG A 95 -19.09 9.34 -2.80
N ARG A 96 -18.38 8.76 -1.83
CA ARG A 96 -18.16 7.31 -1.70
C ARG A 96 -17.59 6.94 -0.35
N PHE A 97 -17.61 5.65 -0.07
CA PHE A 97 -16.87 5.04 1.04
C PHE A 97 -15.47 4.64 0.56
N VAL A 98 -14.45 4.92 1.35
CA VAL A 98 -13.07 4.52 1.11
C VAL A 98 -12.67 3.52 2.18
N VAL A 99 -12.15 2.36 1.76
CA VAL A 99 -11.68 1.31 2.64
C VAL A 99 -10.20 1.10 2.36
N PHE A 100 -9.35 1.43 3.33
CA PHE A 100 -7.92 1.18 3.22
C PHE A 100 -7.61 -0.26 3.59
N VAL A 101 -6.78 -0.90 2.77
CA VAL A 101 -6.37 -2.29 2.97
C VAL A 101 -4.87 -2.45 2.71
N CYS A 102 -4.30 -3.56 3.16
CA CYS A 102 -2.91 -3.86 2.86
C CYS A 102 -2.73 -4.10 1.37
N HIS A 103 -1.59 -3.67 0.82
CA HIS A 103 -1.25 -3.94 -0.58
C HIS A 103 -1.19 -5.47 -0.83
N PRO A 104 -1.64 -5.99 -1.98
CA PRO A 104 -1.65 -7.44 -2.22
C PRO A 104 -0.27 -8.09 -2.09
N GLU A 105 0.80 -7.34 -2.38
CA GLU A 105 2.18 -7.78 -2.18
C GLU A 105 2.48 -8.13 -0.71
N ALA A 106 1.86 -7.46 0.27
CA ALA A 106 2.04 -7.80 1.68
C ALA A 106 1.51 -9.22 2.00
N MET A 107 0.47 -9.68 1.30
CA MET A 107 -0.09 -11.03 1.47
C MET A 107 0.85 -12.13 0.96
N ILE A 108 1.83 -11.77 0.14
CA ILE A 108 2.89 -12.68 -0.29
C ILE A 108 3.86 -12.94 0.86
N TYR A 109 4.16 -11.92 1.67
CA TYR A 109 5.22 -11.94 2.68
C TYR A 109 4.73 -12.23 4.11
N ALA A 110 3.51 -11.87 4.45
CA ALA A 110 2.97 -11.96 5.80
C ALA A 110 2.19 -13.25 6.05
N ASP A 111 2.08 -13.66 7.32
CA ASP A 111 1.27 -14.79 7.75
C ASP A 111 -0.19 -14.67 7.25
N PRO A 112 -0.73 -15.65 6.50
CA PRO A 112 -2.08 -15.57 5.97
C PRO A 112 -3.13 -15.58 7.07
N THR A 113 -2.84 -16.19 8.22
CA THR A 113 -3.84 -16.38 9.28
C THR A 113 -4.23 -15.06 9.93
N THR A 114 -3.24 -14.26 10.37
CA THR A 114 -3.50 -12.97 11.01
C THR A 114 -3.82 -11.89 9.99
N LEU A 115 -2.95 -11.73 8.97
CA LEU A 115 -3.12 -10.63 8.02
C LEU A 115 -4.26 -10.90 7.04
N GLY A 116 -4.41 -12.15 6.58
CA GLY A 116 -5.49 -12.53 5.68
C GLY A 116 -6.86 -12.37 6.31
N LYS A 117 -7.05 -12.79 7.57
CA LYS A 117 -8.32 -12.58 8.30
C LYS A 117 -8.67 -11.08 8.42
N LYS A 118 -7.69 -10.23 8.77
CA LYS A 118 -7.90 -8.77 8.86
C LYS A 118 -8.24 -8.19 7.48
N GLN A 119 -7.52 -8.62 6.45
CA GLN A 119 -7.74 -8.20 5.07
C GLN A 119 -9.14 -8.58 4.58
N ASP A 120 -9.55 -9.84 4.80
CA ASP A 120 -10.86 -10.35 4.40
C ASP A 120 -11.99 -9.58 5.08
N LEU A 121 -11.85 -9.25 6.37
CA LEU A 121 -12.84 -8.45 7.09
C LEU A 121 -13.04 -7.06 6.45
N HIS A 122 -11.96 -6.38 6.07
CA HIS A 122 -12.04 -5.07 5.41
C HIS A 122 -12.67 -5.18 4.01
N LEU A 123 -12.31 -6.19 3.24
CA LEU A 123 -12.87 -6.40 1.90
C LEU A 123 -14.34 -6.81 1.96
N GLN A 124 -14.77 -7.56 2.97
CA GLN A 124 -16.18 -7.89 3.19
C GLN A 124 -17.00 -6.63 3.45
N VAL A 125 -16.49 -5.69 4.25
CA VAL A 125 -17.13 -4.39 4.46
C VAL A 125 -17.28 -3.63 3.14
N ALA A 126 -16.20 -3.53 2.35
CA ALA A 126 -16.25 -2.87 1.04
C ALA A 126 -17.26 -3.54 0.09
N ALA A 127 -17.28 -4.88 0.04
CA ALA A 127 -18.21 -5.64 -0.77
C ALA A 127 -19.66 -5.40 -0.33
N LYS A 128 -19.96 -5.40 0.97
CA LYS A 128 -21.30 -5.11 1.49
C LYS A 128 -21.75 -3.68 1.15
N LEU A 129 -20.88 -2.69 1.27
CA LEU A 129 -21.18 -1.30 0.89
C LEU A 129 -21.50 -1.20 -0.62
N ALA A 130 -20.79 -1.96 -1.45
CA ALA A 130 -21.01 -2.03 -2.89
C ALA A 130 -22.16 -2.97 -3.31
N LYS A 131 -22.85 -3.64 -2.37
CA LYS A 131 -23.84 -4.70 -2.64
C LYS A 131 -23.29 -5.82 -3.53
N MET A 132 -22.04 -6.17 -3.29
CA MET A 132 -21.31 -7.23 -3.98
C MET A 132 -21.05 -8.41 -3.05
N TYR A 133 -20.84 -9.57 -3.65
CA TYR A 133 -20.36 -10.75 -2.96
C TYR A 133 -18.86 -10.93 -3.22
N ILE A 134 -18.13 -11.28 -2.16
CA ILE A 134 -16.78 -11.83 -2.24
C ILE A 134 -16.77 -13.15 -1.47
N PRO A 135 -15.93 -14.14 -1.86
CA PRO A 135 -15.77 -15.37 -1.09
C PRO A 135 -15.34 -15.07 0.35
N ASP A 136 -15.93 -15.77 1.30
CA ASP A 136 -15.47 -15.74 2.68
C ASP A 136 -14.05 -16.28 2.75
N LYS A 137 -13.23 -15.70 3.64
CA LYS A 137 -11.86 -16.13 3.88
C LYS A 137 -10.97 -16.19 2.63
N PHE A 138 -11.15 -15.24 1.71
CA PHE A 138 -10.42 -15.23 0.46
C PHE A 138 -8.90 -15.20 0.67
N TYR A 139 -8.37 -14.28 1.46
CA TYR A 139 -6.93 -14.21 1.76
C TYR A 139 -6.48 -15.21 2.83
N GLU A 140 -7.37 -15.58 3.76
CA GLU A 140 -7.07 -16.56 4.81
C GLU A 140 -6.91 -17.99 4.24
N GLU A 141 -7.80 -18.44 3.35
CA GLU A 141 -7.89 -19.85 2.90
C GLU A 141 -7.77 -20.06 1.38
N ILE A 142 -8.30 -19.14 0.57
CA ILE A 142 -8.45 -19.38 -0.89
C ILE A 142 -7.26 -18.86 -1.70
N TYR A 143 -6.65 -17.76 -1.25
CA TYR A 143 -5.57 -17.08 -1.96
C TYR A 143 -4.34 -17.99 -2.02
N GLN A 144 -4.11 -18.55 -3.19
CA GLN A 144 -2.89 -19.29 -3.46
C GLN A 144 -1.74 -18.31 -3.61
N ARG A 145 -0.85 -18.30 -2.63
CA ARG A 145 0.46 -17.69 -2.79
C ARG A 145 1.09 -18.26 -4.06
N GLY A 146 1.51 -17.39 -4.96
CA GLY A 146 2.20 -17.82 -6.18
C GLY A 146 3.33 -18.78 -5.81
N SER A 147 3.43 -19.91 -6.51
CA SER A 147 4.49 -20.93 -6.31
C SER A 147 5.89 -20.43 -6.70
N HIS A 148 6.05 -19.12 -6.87
CA HIS A 148 7.30 -18.49 -7.19
C HIS A 148 8.27 -18.79 -6.06
N LYS A 149 9.33 -19.55 -6.37
CA LYS A 149 10.45 -19.74 -5.46
C LYS A 149 11.08 -18.37 -5.24
N PHE A 150 10.75 -17.76 -4.12
CA PHE A 150 11.39 -16.53 -3.69
C PHE A 150 12.85 -16.82 -3.37
N LEU A 151 13.69 -15.81 -3.57
CA LEU A 151 15.10 -15.91 -3.22
C LEU A 151 15.21 -16.14 -1.70
N LEU A 152 15.92 -17.18 -1.29
CA LEU A 152 16.28 -17.40 0.10
C LEU A 152 17.18 -16.26 0.60
N GLY A 153 17.34 -16.10 1.91
CA GLY A 153 18.16 -15.02 2.49
C GLY A 153 19.58 -14.94 1.90
N ALA A 154 20.20 -16.10 1.65
CA ALA A 154 21.50 -16.20 0.99
C ALA A 154 21.47 -15.73 -0.48
N GLU A 155 20.39 -16.02 -1.20
CA GLU A 155 20.20 -15.61 -2.59
C GLU A 155 19.89 -14.10 -2.70
N HIS A 156 19.16 -13.54 -1.73
CA HIS A 156 18.99 -12.10 -1.58
C HIS A 156 20.33 -11.38 -1.34
N ALA A 157 21.16 -11.90 -0.44
CA ALA A 157 22.49 -11.36 -0.17
C ALA A 157 23.39 -11.43 -1.41
N ARG A 158 23.38 -12.56 -2.13
CA ARG A 158 24.11 -12.72 -3.39
C ARG A 158 23.65 -11.72 -4.45
N ARG A 159 22.34 -11.54 -4.63
CA ARG A 159 21.79 -10.54 -5.55
C ARG A 159 22.21 -9.12 -5.15
N ALA A 160 22.22 -8.80 -3.86
CA ALA A 160 22.64 -7.49 -3.37
C ALA A 160 24.13 -7.22 -3.65
N ALA A 161 24.99 -8.22 -3.47
CA ALA A 161 26.41 -8.14 -3.81
C ALA A 161 26.64 -7.92 -5.31
N LEU A 162 26.01 -8.74 -6.16
CA LEU A 162 26.08 -8.59 -7.62
C LEU A 162 25.59 -7.23 -8.10
N ASN A 163 24.49 -6.73 -7.53
CA ASN A 163 24.00 -5.39 -7.84
C ASN A 163 24.99 -4.30 -7.40
N GLY A 164 25.66 -4.48 -6.26
CA GLY A 164 26.71 -3.59 -5.78
C GLY A 164 27.90 -3.52 -6.74
N GLU A 165 28.40 -4.69 -7.17
CA GLU A 165 29.48 -4.79 -8.17
C GLU A 165 29.10 -4.14 -9.50
N ALA A 166 27.89 -4.41 -9.99
CA ALA A 166 27.39 -3.82 -11.23
C ALA A 166 27.31 -2.29 -11.15
N ILE A 167 26.85 -1.73 -10.02
CA ILE A 167 26.83 -0.27 -9.81
C ILE A 167 28.26 0.30 -9.89
N ILE A 168 29.23 -0.33 -9.20
CA ILE A 168 30.63 0.11 -9.21
C ILE A 168 31.20 0.08 -10.63
N GLN A 169 30.94 -0.99 -11.40
CA GLN A 169 31.39 -1.10 -12.79
C GLN A 169 30.80 0.01 -13.66
N LEU A 170 29.48 0.27 -13.56
CA LEU A 170 28.80 1.33 -14.30
C LEU A 170 29.35 2.73 -13.94
N GLU A 171 29.61 3.00 -12.65
CA GLU A 171 30.21 4.26 -12.20
C GLU A 171 31.63 4.43 -12.76
N SER A 172 32.43 3.36 -12.78
CA SER A 172 33.79 3.40 -13.31
C SER A 172 33.83 3.66 -14.83
N ILE A 173 32.90 3.08 -15.58
CA ILE A 173 32.76 3.31 -17.03
C ILE A 173 32.27 4.74 -17.28
N ALA A 174 31.25 5.19 -16.54
CA ALA A 174 30.74 6.55 -16.65
C ALA A 174 31.80 7.59 -16.33
N TYR A 175 32.75 7.30 -15.44
CA TYR A 175 33.88 8.17 -15.13
C TYR A 175 34.91 8.24 -16.28
N ARG A 176 35.19 7.12 -16.95
CA ARG A 176 36.17 7.06 -18.06
C ARG A 176 35.69 7.74 -19.34
N SER A 177 34.38 7.90 -19.52
CA SER A 177 33.80 8.44 -20.77
C SER A 177 33.46 9.93 -20.73
N ARG A 178 33.86 10.68 -19.70
CA ARG A 178 33.39 12.07 -19.48
C ARG A 178 34.48 13.11 -19.69
N SER A 179 34.11 14.21 -20.35
CA SER A 179 34.97 15.38 -20.48
C SER A 179 34.96 16.23 -19.19
N PRO A 180 36.05 16.96 -18.87
CA PRO A 180 36.15 17.75 -17.63
C PRO A 180 35.00 18.76 -17.43
N THR A 181 34.45 19.28 -18.51
CA THR A 181 33.36 20.26 -18.54
C THR A 181 31.99 19.69 -18.13
N GLU A 182 31.77 18.38 -18.26
CA GLU A 182 30.50 17.73 -17.85
C GLU A 182 30.45 17.40 -16.36
N ILE A 183 31.63 17.29 -15.72
CA ILE A 183 31.78 16.95 -14.30
C ILE A 183 31.27 18.10 -13.42
N ASP A 184 31.53 19.36 -13.80
CA ASP A 184 31.11 20.54 -13.04
C ASP A 184 29.61 20.85 -13.16
N ARG A 185 28.98 20.55 -14.31
CA ARG A 185 27.53 20.73 -14.47
C ARG A 185 26.71 19.75 -13.62
N GLN A 186 27.17 18.50 -13.46
CA GLN A 186 26.45 17.51 -12.65
C GLN A 186 26.65 17.66 -11.14
N ARG A 187 27.77 18.23 -10.68
CA ARG A 187 28.01 18.46 -9.24
C ARG A 187 26.96 19.38 -8.61
N ARG A 188 26.38 20.32 -9.37
CA ARG A 188 25.31 21.20 -8.89
C ARG A 188 23.94 20.52 -8.76
N ASN A 189 23.72 19.37 -9.40
CA ASN A 189 22.41 18.72 -9.52
C ASN A 189 22.35 17.29 -8.94
N ARG A 190 23.30 16.87 -8.10
CA ARG A 190 23.32 15.51 -7.53
C ARG A 190 22.85 15.49 -6.08
N ILE A 191 21.64 14.99 -5.87
CA ILE A 191 21.39 14.09 -4.74
C ILE A 191 22.02 12.73 -5.12
N PRO A 192 23.05 12.24 -4.40
CA PRO A 192 23.75 11.00 -4.73
C PRO A 192 22.80 9.80 -4.82
N TYR A 193 23.07 8.88 -5.75
CA TYR A 193 22.31 7.64 -5.93
C TYR A 193 22.23 6.78 -4.66
N LEU A 194 23.27 6.84 -3.80
CA LEU A 194 23.28 6.17 -2.50
C LEU A 194 22.34 6.82 -1.47
N GLU A 195 22.08 8.13 -1.54
CA GLU A 195 21.02 8.77 -0.74
C GLU A 195 19.64 8.36 -1.25
N ARG A 196 19.45 8.21 -2.57
CA ARG A 196 18.23 7.59 -3.14
C ARG A 196 18.05 6.14 -2.71
N LYS A 197 19.13 5.41 -2.38
CA LYS A 197 19.09 4.03 -1.89
C LYS A 197 18.85 3.94 -0.37
N LYS A 198 19.27 4.93 0.41
CA LYS A 198 18.86 5.06 1.83
C LYS A 198 17.35 5.34 1.94
N LEU A 199 16.77 6.07 0.98
CA LEU A 199 15.32 6.18 0.78
C LEU A 199 14.63 4.86 0.34
N ARG A 200 15.39 3.82 -0.06
CA ARG A 200 14.85 2.47 -0.40
C ARG A 200 14.82 1.51 0.80
N GLN A 201 15.27 1.91 1.99
CA GLN A 201 14.93 1.15 3.18
C GLN A 201 13.44 1.36 3.39
N TYR A 202 12.62 0.36 3.03
CA TYR A 202 11.19 0.33 3.29
C TYR A 202 10.98 0.32 4.82
N PRO A 203 10.68 1.45 5.48
CA PRO A 203 10.32 1.42 6.89
C PRO A 203 8.84 1.05 7.04
N GLY A 204 8.11 0.92 5.92
CA GLY A 204 6.65 0.80 5.87
C GLY A 204 6.13 -0.52 5.31
N LEU A 205 6.95 -1.56 5.17
CA LEU A 205 6.45 -2.87 4.73
C LEU A 205 5.43 -3.48 5.72
N CYS A 206 5.40 -2.97 6.95
CA CYS A 206 4.38 -3.23 7.96
C CYS A 206 3.94 -1.92 8.66
N GLY A 207 3.55 -0.90 7.89
CA GLY A 207 2.95 0.33 8.45
C GLY A 207 1.44 0.23 8.67
N TYR A 208 0.92 -0.98 8.88
CA TYR A 208 -0.51 -1.22 9.15
C TYR A 208 -0.82 -1.31 10.63
N LEU A 209 0.22 -1.37 11.46
CA LEU A 209 0.14 -1.45 12.90
C LEU A 209 1.06 -0.34 13.39
N ASP A 210 0.49 0.78 13.84
CA ASP A 210 1.22 1.57 14.81
C ASP A 210 1.54 0.62 15.98
N LYS A 211 2.74 0.71 16.58
CA LYS A 211 3.11 -0.16 17.71
C LYS A 211 2.11 -0.08 18.86
N THR A 212 1.37 1.02 18.96
CA THR A 212 0.26 1.20 19.90
C THR A 212 -0.90 0.25 19.62
N ASP A 213 -1.23 -0.06 18.37
CA ASP A 213 -2.35 -0.95 18.02
C ASP A 213 -2.02 -2.42 18.34
N GLU A 214 -0.77 -2.86 18.13
CA GLU A 214 -0.34 -4.22 18.49
C GLU A 214 -0.37 -4.44 20.02
N GLU A 215 0.10 -3.47 20.80
CA GLU A 215 0.10 -3.55 22.27
C GLU A 215 -1.31 -3.47 22.88
N GLU A 216 -2.20 -2.66 22.28
CA GLU A 216 -3.59 -2.54 22.71
C GLU A 216 -4.39 -3.82 22.39
N PHE A 217 -4.13 -4.46 21.25
CA PHE A 217 -4.75 -5.75 20.89
C PHE A 217 -4.29 -6.91 21.77
N VAL A 218 -3.01 -6.98 22.14
CA VAL A 218 -2.52 -8.01 23.08
C VAL A 218 -3.16 -7.84 24.45
N ARG A 219 -3.29 -6.60 24.93
CA ARG A 219 -3.99 -6.30 26.19
C ARG A 219 -5.47 -6.69 26.14
N LEU A 220 -6.16 -6.41 25.05
CA LEU A 220 -7.59 -6.75 24.88
C LEU A 220 -7.82 -8.26 24.78
N ASP A 221 -6.91 -9.01 24.14
CA ASP A 221 -7.00 -10.47 24.08
C ASP A 221 -6.78 -11.12 25.46
N GLU A 222 -5.91 -10.55 26.29
CA GLU A 222 -5.75 -10.95 27.70
C GLU A 222 -6.98 -10.61 28.54
N GLU A 223 -7.62 -9.46 28.30
CA GLU A 223 -8.81 -9.01 29.03
C GLU A 223 -10.06 -9.83 28.68
N ILE A 224 -10.23 -10.20 27.41
CA ILE A 224 -11.30 -11.09 26.96
C ILE A 224 -11.12 -12.49 27.55
N LYS A 225 -9.90 -13.05 27.53
CA LYS A 225 -9.60 -14.36 28.16
C LYS A 225 -9.85 -14.34 29.67
N ALA A 226 -9.53 -13.24 30.34
CA ALA A 226 -9.79 -13.09 31.78
C ALA A 226 -11.29 -13.06 32.10
N LEU A 227 -12.10 -12.41 31.26
CA LEU A 227 -13.56 -12.35 31.42
C LEU A 227 -14.24 -13.69 31.13
N GLU A 228 -13.73 -14.46 30.16
CA GLU A 228 -14.23 -15.80 29.86
C GLU A 228 -13.93 -16.80 31.00
N HIS A 229 -12.79 -16.67 31.67
CA HIS A 229 -12.44 -17.48 32.84
C HIS A 229 -13.18 -17.08 34.13
N ALA A 230 -13.61 -15.82 34.26
CA ALA A 230 -14.40 -15.35 35.40
C ALA A 230 -15.90 -15.72 35.30
N SER A 231 -16.33 -16.22 34.15
CA SER A 231 -17.73 -16.59 33.87
C SER A 231 -18.01 -18.10 33.97
N GLN A 232 -17.04 -18.89 34.47
CA GLN A 232 -17.17 -20.30 34.86
C GLN A 232 -17.18 -20.46 36.38
#